data_AF-A0A199V3V6-F1
#
_entry.id   AF-A0A199V3V6-F1
#
_cell.length_a   1.000
_cell.length_b   1.000
_cell.length_c   1.000
_cell.angle_alpha   90.00
_cell.angle_beta   90.00
_cell.angle_gamma   90.00
#
_symmetry.space_group_name_H-M   'P 1'
#
loop_
_entity.id
_entity.type
_entity.pdbx_description
1 polymer ?
#
loop_
_entity_poly.entity_id
_entity_poly.type
_entity_poly.pdbx_seq_one_letter_code
_entity_poly.pdbx_strand_id
1 'polypeptide(L)' 'MVKAIRVHELGGPEVLKWEEVEIGEPKEGEIRVKNKAIGVNFIDGFIMRLCPLLQGWKQWEL' A
#
# COMPACT_ATOMS: atom_id res chain seq x y z
N MET A 1 -7.86 -14.96 3.72
CA MET A 1 -6.54 -14.44 3.33
C MET A 1 -6.76 -13.28 2.37
N VAL A 2 -6.22 -12.10 2.69
CA VAL A 2 -6.32 -10.89 1.87
C VAL A 2 -5.03 -10.74 1.08
N LYS A 3 -5.10 -10.21 -0.14
CA LYS A 3 -3.92 -9.94 -0.97
C LYS A 3 -3.76 -8.45 -1.18
N ALA A 4 -2.51 -8.00 -1.22
CA ALA A 4 -2.14 -6.62 -1.47
C ALA A 4 -0.90 -6.54 -2.37
N ILE A 5 -0.77 -5.41 -3.07
CA ILE A 5 0.48 -5.05 -3.73
C ILE A 5 1.35 -4.32 -2.69
N ARG A 6 2.54 -4.87 -2.39
CA ARG A 6 3.52 -4.27 -1.48
C ARG A 6 4.79 -3.87 -2.21
N VAL A 7 5.41 -2.80 -1.71
CA VAL A 7 6.65 -2.22 -2.24
C VAL A 7 7.63 -2.14 -1.09
N HIS A 8 8.73 -2.87 -1.20
CA HIS A 8 9.75 -2.97 -0.13
C HIS A 8 11.03 -2.21 -0.46
N GLU A 9 11.20 -1.82 -1.71
CA GLU A 9 12.37 -1.10 -2.22
C GLU A 9 11.94 -0.12 -3.32
N LEU A 10 12.81 0.85 -3.64
CA LEU A 10 12.52 1.82 -4.69
C LEU A 10 12.77 1.22 -6.06
N GLY A 11 11.90 1.53 -7.02
CA GLY A 11 12.10 1.12 -8.40
C GLY A 11 10.92 1.43 -9.30
N GLY A 12 10.97 0.84 -10.49
CA GLY A 12 9.87 0.81 -11.44
C GLY A 12 8.83 -0.26 -11.09
N PRO A 13 7.94 -0.64 -12.03
CA PRO A 13 6.90 -1.64 -11.79
C PRO A 13 7.40 -3.00 -11.27
N GLU A 14 8.67 -3.33 -11.48
CA GLU A 14 9.32 -4.57 -11.03
C GLU A 14 9.37 -4.72 -9.50
N VAL A 15 9.26 -3.63 -8.74
CA VAL A 15 9.26 -3.70 -7.26
C VAL A 15 7.88 -4.02 -6.66
N LEU A 16 6.84 -4.13 -7.49
CA LEU A 16 5.48 -4.46 -7.05
C LEU A 16 5.37 -5.96 -6.74
N LYS A 17 5.12 -6.31 -5.47
CA LYS A 17 4.95 -7.70 -5.03
C LYS A 17 3.50 -8.00 -4.66
N TRP A 18 2.94 -9.05 -5.22
CA TRP A 18 1.61 -9.54 -4.88
C TRP A 18 1.69 -10.53 -3.72
N GLU A 19 1.33 -10.05 -2.53
CA GLU A 19 1.56 -10.75 -1.27
C GLU A 19 0.26 -11.01 -0.53
N GLU A 20 0.23 -12.10 0.23
CA GLU A 20 -0.80 -12.31 1.24
C GLU A 20 -0.49 -11.45 2.46
N VAL A 21 -1.53 -10.84 3.03
CA VAL A 21 -1.43 -9.97 4.19
C VAL A 21 -2.51 -10.33 5.22
N GLU A 22 -2.13 -10.22 6.48
CA GLU A 22 -3.08 -10.22 7.59
C GLU A 22 -3.64 -8.81 7.77
N ILE A 23 -4.92 -8.70 8.13
CA ILE A 23 -5.59 -7.42 8.37
C ILE A 23 -6.20 -7.50 9.78
N GLY A 24 -5.73 -6.66 10.69
CA GLY A 24 -6.26 -6.55 12.05
C GLY A 24 -7.66 -5.94 12.11
N GLU A 25 -8.28 -5.99 13.30
CA GLU A 25 -9.58 -5.32 13.55
C GLU A 25 -9.45 -3.79 13.48
N PRO A 26 -10.44 -3.10 12.86
CA PRO A 26 -10.42 -1.65 12.80
C PRO A 26 -10.53 -1.06 14.23
N LYS A 27 -9.79 0.03 14.47
CA LYS A 27 -9.86 0.78 15.73
C LYS A 27 -11.08 1.70 15.76
N GLU A 28 -11.27 2.39 16.89
CA GLU A 28 -12.30 3.42 17.01
C GLU A 28 -12.10 4.50 15.93
N GLY A 29 -13.14 4.75 15.13
CA GLY A 29 -13.12 5.69 14.01
C GLY A 29 -12.62 5.11 12.68
N GLU A 30 -12.17 3.85 12.63
CA GLU A 30 -11.74 3.18 11.40
C GLU A 30 -12.83 2.27 10.82
N ILE A 31 -12.74 1.98 9.52
CA ILE A 31 -13.63 1.04 8.84
C ILE A 31 -12.82 0.03 8.02
N ARG A 32 -13.36 -1.18 7.89
CA ARG A 32 -12.81 -2.22 7.00
C ARG A 32 -13.56 -2.22 5.67
N VAL A 33 -12.84 -2.00 4.58
CA VAL A 33 -13.42 -1.95 3.23
C VAL A 33 -13.00 -3.17 2.42
N LYS A 34 -13.98 -3.81 1.77
CA LYS A 34 -13.71 -4.85 0.77
C LYS A 34 -13.69 -4.23 -0.62
N ASN A 35 -12.49 -3.85 -1.08
CA ASN A 35 -12.31 -3.24 -2.39
C ASN A 35 -12.84 -4.14 -3.52
N LYS A 36 -13.70 -3.58 -4.37
CA LYS A 36 -14.21 -4.21 -5.60
C LYS A 36 -13.52 -3.71 -6.86
N ALA A 37 -13.05 -2.47 -6.80
CA ALA A 37 -12.21 -1.82 -7.79
C ALA A 37 -11.23 -0.90 -7.05
N ILE A 38 -10.06 -0.69 -7.64
CA ILE A 38 -9.01 0.20 -7.12
C ILE A 38 -8.56 1.07 -8.30
N GLY A 39 -8.55 2.39 -8.12
CA GLY A 39 -8.05 3.32 -9.12
C GLY A 39 -6.52 3.33 -9.12
N VAL A 40 -5.94 3.39 -10.32
CA VAL A 40 -4.49 3.61 -10.51
C VAL A 40 -4.29 5.04 -10.95
N ASN A 41 -3.48 5.78 -10.22
CA ASN A 41 -3.19 7.19 -10.45
C ASN A 41 -1.73 7.37 -10.86
N PHE A 42 -1.45 8.45 -11.57
CA PHE A 42 -0.07 8.76 -12.00
C PHE A 42 0.89 8.92 -10.81
N ILE A 43 0.39 9.37 -9.66
CA ILE A 43 1.16 9.51 -8.41
C ILE A 43 1.70 8.18 -7.87
N ASP A 44 1.02 7.06 -8.14
CA ASP A 44 1.44 5.74 -7.65
C ASP A 44 2.82 5.38 -8.23
N GLY A 45 3.06 5.74 -9.49
CA GLY A 45 4.36 5.60 -10.16
C GLY A 45 5.48 6.42 -9.55
N PHE A 46 5.17 7.60 -9.01
CA PHE A 46 6.15 8.45 -8.32
C PHE A 46 6.46 7.92 -6.93
N ILE A 47 5.45 7.49 -6.18
CA ILE A 47 5.60 6.99 -4.80
C ILE A 47 6.59 5.82 -4.76
N MET A 48 6.51 4.88 -5.71
CA MET A 48 7.44 3.74 -5.79
C MET A 48 8.89 4.11 -6.05
N ARG A 49 9.15 5.28 -6.65
CA ARG A 49 10.50 5.75 -7.02
C ARG A 49 11.09 6.72 -6.01
N LEU A 50 10.25 7.43 -5.26
CA LEU A 50 10.64 8.60 -4.44
C LEU A 50 10.38 8.41 -2.93
N CYS A 51 10.04 7.19 -2.49
CA CYS A 51 9.64 6.89 -1.11
C CYS A 51 10.62 7.29 0.03
N PRO A 52 11.96 7.50 -0.11
CA PRO A 52 12.75 7.90 1.05
C PRO A 52 12.44 9.33 1.52
N LEU A 53 11.81 10.17 0.69
CA LEU A 53 11.36 11.52 1.08
C LEU A 53 9.98 11.54 1.76
N LEU A 54 9.24 10.43 1.71
CA LEU A 54 7.90 10.27 2.30
C LEU A 54 7.90 9.42 3.59
N GLN A 55 9.08 9.06 4.10
CA GLN A 55 9.27 8.27 5.34
C GLN A 55 8.64 8.89 6.60
N GLY A 56 8.18 10.14 6.54
CA GLY A 56 7.38 10.79 7.60
C GLY A 56 5.91 10.36 7.63
N TRP A 57 5.42 9.64 6.61
CA TRP A 57 4.03 9.16 6.49
C TRP A 57 3.92 7.68 6.91
N LYS A 58 4.41 7.35 8.11
CA LYS A 58 4.26 6.03 8.75
C LYS A 58 2.83 5.76 9.25
N GLN A 59 1.83 5.88 8.38
CA GLN A 59 0.42 5.67 8.78
C GLN A 59 -0.28 4.53 8.01
N TRP A 60 0.46 3.71 7.25
CA TRP A 60 -0.10 2.58 6.51
C TRP A 60 0.60 1.24 6.78
N GLU A 61 1.11 1.07 8.00
CA GLU A 61 1.37 -0.28 8.51
C GLU A 61 0.03 -0.85 8.98
N LEU A 62 -0.61 -1.59 8.07
CA LEU A 62 -1.69 -2.54 8.41
C LEU A 62 -1.09 -3.77 9.10
#